data_AF-A0A653VH21-F1
#
_entry.id   AF-A0A653VH21-F1
#
_cell.length_a   1.000
_cell.length_b   1.000
_cell.length_c   1.000
_cell.angle_alpha   90.00
_cell.angle_beta   90.00
_cell.angle_gamma   90.00
#
_symmetry.space_group_name_H-M   'P 1'
#
loop_
_entity.id
_entity.type
_entity.pdbx_description
1 polymer ?
#
loop_
_entity_poly.entity_id
_entity_poly.type
_entity_poly.pdbx_seq_one_letter_code
_entity_poly.pdbx_strand_id
1 'polypeptide(L)'
;MNWLRKFLRGTYQRVHDWLVPPYSTVIVQDTLPKTLKRKVLYIVQEDGFEEQAAMICPCGCKATLQMNLLTDERPCWRVARHDDETASLHPSVWRKKDCKSHFWFRRGRVVWCR
;
A
#
# COMPACT_ATOMS: atom_id res chain seq x y z
N MET A 1 -32.77 2.02 -8.08
CA MET A 1 -32.10 1.75 -6.78
C MET A 1 -30.58 1.45 -6.84
N ASN A 2 -29.89 1.51 -8.00
CA ASN A 2 -28.42 1.32 -8.09
C ASN A 2 -27.61 2.59 -8.43
N TRP A 3 -28.29 3.71 -8.69
CA TRP A 3 -27.66 4.98 -9.09
C TRP A 3 -27.22 5.80 -7.87
N LEU A 4 -28.09 5.95 -6.86
CA LEU A 4 -27.79 6.66 -5.61
C LEU A 4 -26.58 6.07 -4.85
N ARG A 5 -26.48 4.74 -4.80
CA ARG A 5 -25.36 4.04 -4.14
C ARG A 5 -24.01 4.25 -4.85
N LYS A 6 -24.01 4.38 -6.18
CA LYS A 6 -22.79 4.69 -6.96
C LYS A 6 -22.37 6.16 -6.82
N PHE A 7 -23.34 7.08 -6.78
CA PHE A 7 -23.10 8.52 -6.65
C PHE A 7 -22.56 8.90 -5.26
N LEU A 8 -23.07 8.25 -4.21
CA LEU A 8 -22.58 8.43 -2.83
C LEU A 8 -21.18 7.83 -2.61
N ARG A 9 -20.81 6.75 -3.33
CA ARG A 9 -19.49 6.10 -3.21
C ARG A 9 -18.36 6.94 -3.84
N GLY A 10 -18.64 7.59 -4.97
CA GLY A 10 -17.64 8.41 -5.70
C GLY A 10 -17.38 9.78 -5.08
N THR A 11 -18.39 10.39 -4.46
CA THR A 11 -18.25 11.67 -3.73
C THR A 11 -17.60 11.47 -2.37
N TYR A 12 -17.96 10.40 -1.65
CA TYR A 12 -17.34 10.03 -0.38
C TYR A 12 -15.84 9.73 -0.50
N GLN A 13 -15.40 9.02 -1.56
CA GLN A 13 -13.98 8.72 -1.76
C GLN A 13 -13.14 9.99 -1.93
N ARG A 14 -13.64 10.99 -2.67
CA ARG A 14 -12.95 12.27 -2.88
C ARG A 14 -12.89 13.13 -1.61
N VAL A 15 -13.97 13.20 -0.85
CA VAL A 15 -14.00 13.91 0.44
C VAL A 15 -13.11 13.18 1.46
N HIS A 16 -13.15 11.85 1.51
CA HIS A 16 -12.27 11.04 2.35
C HIS A 16 -10.81 11.22 1.96
N ASP A 17 -10.47 11.24 0.67
CA ASP A 17 -9.10 11.48 0.22
C ASP A 17 -8.60 12.88 0.57
N TRP A 18 -9.49 13.88 0.61
CA TRP A 18 -9.17 15.22 1.06
C TRP A 18 -8.98 15.31 2.59
N LEU A 19 -9.80 14.59 3.37
CA LEU A 19 -9.75 14.63 4.84
C LEU A 19 -8.73 13.68 5.46
N VAL A 20 -8.32 12.64 4.74
CA VAL A 20 -7.44 11.59 5.26
C VAL A 20 -6.05 11.74 4.66
N PRO A 21 -5.01 11.93 5.49
CA PRO A 21 -3.65 12.05 4.99
C PRO A 21 -3.23 10.75 4.29
N PRO A 22 -2.32 10.83 3.30
CA PRO A 22 -1.74 9.66 2.67
C PRO A 22 -1.00 8.81 3.72
N TYR A 23 -0.71 7.56 3.36
CA TYR A 23 0.17 6.70 4.12
C TYR A 23 1.56 7.33 4.17
N SER A 24 2.17 7.34 5.36
CA SER A 24 3.58 7.68 5.49
C SER A 24 4.46 6.60 4.87
N THR A 25 5.57 7.00 4.28
CA THR A 25 6.61 6.07 3.80
C THR A 25 7.77 6.10 4.80
N VAL A 26 8.19 4.94 5.29
CA VAL A 26 9.33 4.84 6.23
C VAL A 26 10.34 3.86 5.67
N ILE A 27 11.58 4.31 5.52
CA ILE A 27 12.71 3.45 5.15
C ILE A 27 13.32 2.92 6.44
N VAL A 28 13.54 1.61 6.51
CA VAL A 28 14.22 0.93 7.62
C VAL A 28 15.40 0.16 7.07
N GLN A 29 16.50 0.14 7.82
CA GLN A 29 17.69 -0.64 7.46
C GLN A 29 17.55 -2.06 8.01
N ASP A 30 17.97 -3.05 7.21
CA ASP A 30 18.10 -4.47 7.50
C ASP A 30 16.78 -5.23 7.82
N THR A 31 15.96 -4.75 8.77
CA THR A 31 14.79 -5.49 9.25
C THR A 31 13.57 -4.63 9.51
N LEU A 32 12.39 -5.23 9.33
CA LEU A 32 11.11 -4.63 9.72
C LEU A 32 11.03 -4.43 11.24
N PRO A 33 10.34 -3.39 11.72
CA PRO A 33 10.06 -3.24 13.14
C PRO A 33 9.21 -4.41 13.66
N LYS A 34 9.40 -4.79 14.93
CA LYS A 34 8.61 -5.85 15.60
C LYS A 34 7.10 -5.63 15.53
N THR A 35 6.65 -4.39 15.40
CA THR A 35 5.24 -4.03 15.26
C THR A 35 5.08 -2.94 14.24
N LEU A 36 4.33 -3.24 13.17
CA LEU A 36 4.00 -2.27 12.13
C LEU A 36 2.88 -1.34 12.60
N LYS A 37 2.95 -0.07 12.20
CA LYS A 37 1.88 0.90 12.42
C LYS A 37 0.86 0.89 11.27
N ARG A 38 -0.39 1.23 11.57
CA ARG A 38 -1.41 1.46 10.54
C ARG A 38 -1.04 2.70 9.72
N LYS A 39 -1.45 2.72 8.45
CA LYS A 39 -1.19 3.84 7.52
C LYS A 39 0.29 4.19 7.32
N VAL A 40 1.16 3.18 7.39
CA VAL A 40 2.59 3.30 7.07
C VAL A 40 2.96 2.21 6.06
N LEU A 41 3.67 2.60 5.01
CA LEU A 41 4.41 1.70 4.14
C LEU A 41 5.86 1.69 4.58
N TYR A 42 6.33 0.54 5.04
CA TYR A 42 7.74 0.33 5.36
C TYR A 42 8.47 -0.17 4.10
N ILE A 43 9.65 0.35 3.85
CA ILE A 43 10.57 -0.12 2.81
C ILE A 43 11.84 -0.57 3.54
N VAL A 44 12.14 -1.86 3.50
CA VAL A 44 13.39 -2.41 4.01
C VAL A 44 14.46 -2.18 2.95
N GLN A 45 15.56 -1.60 3.38
CA GLN A 45 16.74 -1.39 2.57
C GLN A 45 17.92 -2.11 3.23
N GLU A 46 18.70 -2.82 2.43
CA GLU A 46 19.94 -3.49 2.85
C GLU A 46 20.98 -3.25 1.76
N ASP A 47 22.21 -2.87 2.14
CA ASP A 47 23.32 -2.55 1.22
C ASP A 47 22.97 -1.59 0.07
N GLY A 48 22.04 -0.67 0.32
CA GLY A 48 21.57 0.30 -0.67
C GLY A 48 20.46 -0.21 -1.59
N PHE A 49 20.07 -1.48 -1.51
CA PHE A 49 18.99 -2.08 -2.30
C PHE A 49 17.68 -2.10 -1.54
N GLU A 50 16.57 -1.77 -2.21
CA GLU A 50 15.23 -1.94 -1.67
C GLU A 50 14.82 -3.42 -1.80
N GLU A 51 14.70 -4.13 -0.67
CA GLU A 51 14.46 -5.58 -0.69
C GLU A 51 12.98 -5.95 -0.51
N GLN A 52 12.30 -5.22 0.38
CA GLN A 52 10.94 -5.55 0.78
C GLN A 52 10.13 -4.30 1.08
N ALA A 53 8.88 -4.27 0.63
CA ALA A 53 7.88 -3.35 1.14
C ALA A 53 6.91 -4.08 2.06
N ALA A 54 6.53 -3.49 3.18
CA ALA A 54 5.57 -4.07 4.10
C ALA A 54 4.57 -3.06 4.67
N MET A 55 3.33 -3.50 4.85
CA MET A 55 2.27 -2.66 5.42
C MET A 55 1.19 -3.51 6.09
N ILE A 56 0.45 -2.92 7.03
CA ILE A 56 -0.79 -3.53 7.52
C ILE A 56 -1.86 -3.47 6.42
N CYS A 57 -2.52 -4.60 6.17
CA CYS A 57 -3.54 -4.73 5.14
C CYS A 57 -4.64 -3.67 5.30
N PRO A 58 -4.90 -2.86 4.26
CA PRO A 58 -5.84 -1.74 4.35
C PRO A 58 -7.30 -2.17 4.46
N CYS A 59 -7.64 -3.44 4.24
CA CYS A 59 -9.03 -3.92 4.36
C CYS A 59 -9.53 -4.02 5.81
N GLY A 60 -8.63 -3.89 6.80
CA GLY A 60 -8.99 -3.95 8.22
C GLY A 60 -8.74 -5.30 8.90
N CYS A 61 -8.38 -6.36 8.16
CA CYS A 61 -8.07 -7.68 8.74
C CYS A 61 -6.77 -7.73 9.56
N LYS A 62 -6.00 -6.62 9.59
CA LYS A 62 -4.75 -6.44 10.33
C LYS A 62 -3.58 -7.35 9.93
N ALA A 63 -3.74 -8.22 8.93
CA ALA A 63 -2.63 -9.01 8.39
C ALA A 63 -1.52 -8.11 7.85
N THR A 64 -0.26 -8.51 8.04
CA THR A 64 0.87 -7.87 7.37
C THR A 64 0.93 -8.33 5.93
N LEU A 65 0.99 -7.37 5.01
CA LEU A 65 1.30 -7.61 3.61
C LEU A 65 2.80 -7.36 3.42
N GLN A 66 3.47 -8.32 2.79
CA GLN A 66 4.86 -8.21 2.37
C GLN A 66 4.92 -8.33 0.85
N MET A 67 5.64 -7.42 0.23
CA MET A 67 5.83 -7.33 -1.21
C MET A 67 7.34 -7.41 -1.47
N ASN A 68 7.77 -8.44 -2.19
CA ASN A 68 9.16 -8.56 -2.65
C ASN A 68 9.49 -7.40 -3.58
N LEU A 69 10.62 -6.72 -3.36
CA LEU A 69 11.11 -5.66 -4.24
C LEU A 69 12.31 -6.11 -5.09
N LEU A 70 12.94 -7.23 -4.73
CA LEU A 70 13.99 -7.85 -5.53
C LEU A 70 13.42 -8.41 -6.84
N THR A 71 14.20 -8.30 -7.91
CA THR A 71 13.73 -8.61 -9.27
C THR A 71 13.95 -10.07 -9.69
N ASP A 72 14.59 -10.86 -8.83
CA ASP A 72 14.97 -12.25 -9.02
C ASP A 72 13.78 -13.22 -8.90
N GLU A 73 12.83 -12.94 -8.01
CA GLU A 73 11.64 -13.78 -7.80
C GLU A 73 10.32 -13.04 -8.07
N ARG A 74 9.31 -13.76 -8.56
CA ARG A 74 7.95 -13.24 -8.79
C ARG A 74 6.94 -13.82 -7.79
N PRO A 75 5.92 -13.05 -7.37
CA PRO A 75 5.67 -11.67 -7.77
C PRO A 75 6.62 -10.68 -7.07
N CYS A 76 7.06 -9.67 -7.81
CA CYS A 76 7.81 -8.55 -7.24
C CYS A 76 7.17 -7.22 -7.62
N TRP A 77 7.47 -6.22 -6.80
CA TRP A 77 6.98 -4.86 -6.92
C TRP A 77 8.15 -3.90 -7.08
N ARG A 78 7.87 -2.77 -7.70
CA ARG A 78 8.74 -1.61 -7.74
C ARG A 78 8.14 -0.52 -6.87
N VAL A 79 8.98 0.14 -6.09
CA VAL A 79 8.62 1.37 -5.40
C VAL A 79 8.99 2.55 -6.30
N ALA A 80 8.08 3.51 -6.41
CA ALA A 80 8.41 4.84 -6.91
C ALA A 80 8.21 5.84 -5.77
N ARG A 81 9.30 6.49 -5.35
CA ARG A 81 9.28 7.58 -4.38
C ARG A 81 8.96 8.90 -5.08
N HIS A 82 8.21 9.77 -4.42
CA HIS A 82 7.79 11.07 -4.94
C HIS A 82 8.35 12.19 -4.07
N ASP A 83 8.43 13.39 -4.63
CA ASP A 83 8.95 14.59 -3.93
C ASP A 83 8.08 15.01 -2.72
N ASP A 84 6.83 14.54 -2.66
CA ASP A 84 5.90 14.77 -1.54
C ASP A 84 6.05 13.73 -0.40
N GLU A 85 7.19 13.03 -0.35
CA GLU A 85 7.54 11.97 0.61
C GLU A 85 6.64 10.71 0.57
N THR A 86 5.70 10.66 -0.38
CA THR A 86 4.87 9.47 -0.59
C THR A 86 5.56 8.45 -1.49
N ALA A 87 4.97 7.26 -1.56
CA ALA A 87 5.42 6.20 -2.46
C ALA A 87 4.26 5.59 -3.27
N SER A 88 4.59 5.00 -4.41
CA SER A 88 3.71 4.13 -5.19
C SER A 88 4.30 2.74 -5.31
N LEU A 89 3.44 1.72 -5.37
CA LEU A 89 3.84 0.34 -5.68
C LEU A 89 3.31 -0.07 -7.06
N HIS A 90 4.15 -0.75 -7.83
CA HIS A 90 3.79 -1.33 -9.11
C HIS A 90 4.30 -2.77 -9.23
N PRO A 91 3.46 -3.76 -9.56
CA PRO A 91 2.06 -3.67 -9.96
C PRO A 91 1.10 -3.48 -8.77
N SER A 92 -0.22 -3.66 -8.98
CA SER A 92 -1.20 -3.68 -7.88
C SER A 92 -0.86 -4.76 -6.85
N VAL A 93 -1.22 -4.55 -5.59
CA VAL A 93 -1.11 -5.56 -4.54
C VAL A 93 -2.36 -6.43 -4.57
N TRP A 94 -2.20 -7.74 -4.79
CA TRP A 94 -3.29 -8.71 -4.79
C TRP A 94 -2.99 -9.90 -3.89
N ARG A 95 -3.61 -9.90 -2.71
CA ARG A 95 -3.55 -11.04 -1.80
C ARG A 95 -4.57 -12.07 -2.28
N LYS A 96 -4.14 -13.17 -2.90
CA LYS A 96 -5.06 -14.19 -3.46
C LYS A 96 -5.76 -15.05 -2.40
N LYS A 97 -5.14 -15.20 -1.23
CA LYS A 97 -5.67 -15.98 -0.09
C LYS A 97 -6.26 -15.05 0.98
N ASP A 98 -7.03 -15.62 1.91
CA ASP A 98 -7.62 -14.93 3.08
C ASP A 98 -8.57 -13.77 2.72
N CYS A 99 -8.22 -12.52 3.07
CA CYS A 99 -9.11 -11.36 2.89
C CYS A 99 -9.30 -10.91 1.43
N LYS A 100 -8.56 -11.52 0.48
CA LYS A 100 -8.69 -11.26 -0.97
C LYS A 100 -8.52 -9.78 -1.37
N SER A 101 -7.80 -8.98 -0.57
CA SER A 101 -7.61 -7.56 -0.83
C SER A 101 -6.86 -7.34 -2.14
N HIS A 102 -7.44 -6.53 -3.03
CA HIS A 102 -6.82 -6.14 -4.31
C HIS A 102 -6.90 -4.63 -4.52
N PHE A 103 -5.74 -3.98 -4.58
CA PHE A 103 -5.67 -2.53 -4.69
C PHE A 103 -4.38 -2.05 -5.38
N TRP A 104 -4.44 -0.85 -5.93
CA TRP A 104 -3.26 -0.07 -6.28
C TRP A 104 -2.82 0.77 -5.08
N PHE A 105 -1.52 0.90 -4.87
CA PHE A 105 -0.95 1.85 -3.92
C PHE A 105 -0.26 2.96 -4.71
N ARG A 106 -0.81 4.17 -4.68
CA ARG A 106 -0.33 5.29 -5.51
C ARG A 106 -0.23 6.56 -4.69
N ARG A 107 0.95 7.16 -4.65
CA ARG A 107 1.23 8.39 -3.88
C ARG A 107 0.66 8.32 -2.45
N GLY A 108 0.99 7.23 -1.76
CA GLY A 108 0.52 6.98 -0.39
C GLY A 108 -0.97 6.64 -0.25
N ARG A 109 -1.71 6.41 -1.35
CA ARG A 109 -3.15 6.13 -1.31
C ARG A 109 -3.49 4.73 -1.79
N VAL A 110 -4.47 4.13 -1.14
CA VAL A 110 -5.05 2.83 -1.52
C VAL A 110 -6.22 3.07 -2.47
N VAL A 111 -6.07 2.65 -3.72
CA VAL A 111 -7.11 2.69 -4.74
C VAL A 111 -7.57 1.26 -5.03
N TRP A 112 -8.71 0.90 -4.46
CA TRP A 112 -9.26 -0.46 -4.57
C TRP A 112 -9.59 -0.83 -6.02
N CYS A 113 -9.20 -2.05 -6.40
CA CYS A 113 -9.66 -2.65 -7.65
C CYS A 113 -11.15 -3.03 -7.53
N ARG A 114 -11.83 -3.15 -8.67
CA ARG A 114 -13.25 -3.52 -8.74
C ARG A 114 -13.43 -5.01 -8.99
#